data_AF-A0A1W1VCQ2-F1
#
_entry.id   AF-A0A1W1VCQ2-F1
#
_cell.length_a   1.000
_cell.length_b   1.000
_cell.length_c   1.000
_cell.angle_alpha   90.00
_cell.angle_beta   90.00
_cell.angle_gamma   90.00
#
_symmetry.space_group_name_H-M   'P 1'
#
loop_
_entity.id
_entity.type
_entity.pdbx_description
1 polymer ?
#
loop_
_entity_poly.entity_id
_entity_poly.type
_entity_poly.pdbx_seq_one_letter_code
_entity_poly.pdbx_strand_id
1 'polypeptide(L)'
;MKKIIYDEYKEKKFNKIPELEYEYRNLVGIENRSIFEGPKIIMFFRNKGPNQLISLDGEKFELEKDREYDVKKLGRKYGVVVYYAEVDELNAQAFSTRLLSVKDRFEKAGVEFSSINMDIMGEEDGKSKWYRLENFRYEDIYRDGLDERVEKAFISIGELNDERPDFSSLLPKM
;
A
#
# COMPACT_ATOMS: atom_id res chain seq x y z
N MET A 1 5.81 -20.20 18.31
CA MET A 1 5.01 -21.33 17.80
C MET A 1 4.92 -21.20 16.28
N LYS A 2 5.44 -22.17 15.53
CA LYS A 2 5.30 -22.22 14.07
C LYS A 2 3.90 -22.75 13.74
N LYS A 3 3.12 -21.98 12.99
CA LYS A 3 1.83 -22.43 12.45
C LYS A 3 2.11 -22.94 11.04
N ILE A 4 2.03 -24.25 10.85
CA ILE A 4 2.10 -24.88 9.52
C ILE A 4 0.70 -24.76 8.94
N ILE A 5 0.56 -23.99 7.86
CA ILE A 5 -0.69 -23.91 7.10
C ILE A 5 -0.53 -24.87 5.92
N TYR A 6 -1.42 -25.85 5.84
CA TYR A 6 -1.53 -26.74 4.68
C TYR A 6 -2.56 -26.14 3.71
N ASP A 7 -2.22 -26.09 2.42
CA ASP A 7 -3.14 -25.73 1.35
C ASP A 7 -4.25 -26.79 1.21
N GLU A 8 -5.50 -26.41 1.47
CA GLU A 8 -6.66 -27.24 1.13
C GLU A 8 -6.91 -27.19 -0.38
N TYR A 9 -6.60 -28.30 -1.03
CA TYR A 9 -6.78 -28.52 -2.46
C TYR A 9 -8.26 -28.53 -2.88
N LYS A 10 -8.65 -27.53 -3.67
CA LYS A 10 -9.73 -27.64 -4.67
C LYS A 10 -9.24 -27.05 -6.00
N GLU A 11 -8.68 -27.91 -6.85
CA GLU A 11 -8.53 -27.76 -8.33
C GLU A 11 -7.94 -26.44 -8.91
N LYS A 12 -7.44 -25.50 -8.11
CA LYS A 12 -6.96 -24.19 -8.57
C LYS A 12 -5.44 -24.18 -8.77
N LYS A 13 -5.01 -23.57 -9.88
CA LYS A 13 -3.61 -23.28 -10.22
C LYS A 13 -2.89 -22.72 -9.00
N PHE A 14 -1.65 -23.19 -8.75
CA PHE A 14 -0.73 -22.65 -7.73
C PHE A 14 -0.82 -21.11 -7.72
N ASN A 15 -1.18 -20.53 -6.57
CA ASN A 15 -1.31 -19.08 -6.38
C ASN A 15 -1.03 -18.75 -4.91
N LYS A 16 0.24 -18.43 -4.62
CA LYS A 16 0.71 -18.22 -3.24
C LYS A 16 0.56 -16.78 -2.74
N ILE A 17 0.25 -15.84 -3.64
CA ILE A 17 0.18 -14.41 -3.31
C ILE A 17 -0.87 -14.10 -2.24
N PRO A 18 -2.14 -14.57 -2.32
CA PRO A 18 -3.15 -14.26 -1.30
C PRO A 18 -2.77 -14.69 0.12
N GLU A 19 -2.09 -15.83 0.24
CA GLU A 19 -1.58 -16.34 1.52
C GLU A 19 -0.49 -15.41 2.07
N LEU A 20 0.51 -15.08 1.24
CA LEU A 20 1.59 -14.16 1.63
C LEU A 20 1.03 -12.79 2.06
N GLU A 21 0.04 -12.26 1.34
CA GLU A 21 -0.59 -10.98 1.69
C GLU A 21 -1.37 -11.06 3.00
N TYR A 22 -2.06 -12.19 3.25
CA TYR A 22 -2.75 -12.41 4.51
C TYR A 22 -1.77 -12.43 5.68
N GLU A 23 -0.66 -13.15 5.55
CA GLU A 23 0.42 -13.14 6.53
C GLU A 23 1.02 -11.74 6.72
N TYR A 24 1.25 -11.03 5.62
CA TYR A 24 1.82 -9.68 5.66
C TYR A 24 0.92 -8.68 6.41
N ARG A 25 -0.39 -8.72 6.16
CA ARG A 25 -1.38 -7.89 6.88
C ARG A 25 -1.45 -8.23 8.37
N ASN A 26 -1.37 -9.52 8.71
CA ASN A 26 -1.38 -9.97 10.10
C ASN A 26 -0.16 -9.45 10.89
N LEU A 27 1.01 -9.38 10.26
CA LEU A 27 2.21 -8.83 10.91
C LEU A 27 2.02 -7.37 11.35
N VAL A 28 1.29 -6.57 10.57
CA VAL A 28 1.05 -5.13 10.83
C VAL A 28 -0.20 -4.89 11.69
N GLY A 29 -0.96 -5.94 11.99
CA GLY A 29 -2.23 -5.83 12.71
C GLY A 29 -3.26 -5.00 11.94
N ILE A 30 -3.29 -5.11 10.61
CA ILE A 30 -4.35 -4.51 9.79
C ILE A 30 -5.48 -5.53 9.68
N GLU A 31 -6.48 -5.40 10.56
CA GLU A 31 -7.74 -6.14 10.42
C GLU A 31 -8.52 -5.59 9.21
N ASN A 32 -9.23 -6.47 8.49
CA ASN A 32 -10.26 -6.08 7.53
C ASN A 32 -11.43 -5.40 8.27
N ARG A 33 -11.21 -4.20 8.82
CA ARG A 33 -12.28 -3.42 9.43
C ARG A 33 -13.04 -2.64 8.36
N SER A 34 -14.34 -2.60 8.59
CA SER A 34 -15.43 -2.03 7.80
C SER A 34 -15.07 -0.86 6.89
N ILE A 35 -15.70 -0.88 5.71
CA ILE A 35 -15.55 -0.01 4.55
C ILE A 35 -15.99 1.46 4.77
N PHE A 36 -16.45 1.84 5.97
CA PHE A 36 -17.35 2.99 6.12
C PHE A 36 -16.86 4.16 6.99
N GLU A 37 -15.79 4.03 7.81
CA GLU A 37 -15.33 5.17 8.64
C GLU A 37 -13.81 5.19 8.84
N GLY A 38 -13.17 6.33 8.53
CA GLY A 38 -11.75 6.62 8.83
C GLY A 38 -10.74 6.28 7.72
N PRO A 39 -9.44 6.49 7.99
CA PRO A 39 -8.37 6.23 7.02
C PRO A 39 -8.27 4.75 6.67
N LYS A 40 -8.18 4.44 5.38
CA LYS A 40 -8.10 3.07 4.86
C LYS A 40 -6.67 2.73 4.49
N ILE A 41 -6.20 1.56 4.92
CA ILE A 41 -4.89 1.02 4.54
C ILE A 41 -5.10 -0.32 3.86
N ILE A 42 -4.67 -0.44 2.62
CA ILE A 42 -4.65 -1.67 1.85
C ILE A 42 -3.19 -2.08 1.68
N MET A 43 -2.91 -3.38 1.83
CA MET A 43 -1.58 -3.95 1.63
C MET A 43 -1.67 -5.12 0.68
N PHE A 44 -0.79 -5.13 -0.31
CA PHE A 44 -0.66 -6.20 -1.29
C PHE A 44 0.77 -6.32 -1.80
N PHE A 45 1.05 -7.39 -2.54
CA PHE A 45 2.31 -7.53 -3.27
C PHE A 45 2.12 -7.13 -4.74
N ARG A 46 2.98 -6.25 -5.23
CA ARG A 46 3.00 -5.90 -6.66
C ARG A 46 3.35 -7.16 -7.46
N ASN A 47 2.49 -7.51 -8.42
CA ASN A 47 2.60 -8.76 -9.15
C ASN A 47 2.18 -8.60 -10.62
N LYS A 48 2.59 -9.56 -11.46
CA LYS A 48 2.24 -9.67 -12.89
C LYS A 48 1.46 -10.95 -13.22
N GLY A 49 1.14 -11.74 -12.21
CA GLY A 49 0.49 -13.04 -12.32
C GLY A 49 0.44 -13.73 -10.96
N PRO A 50 -0.20 -14.91 -10.88
CA PRO A 50 -0.51 -15.57 -9.61
C PRO A 50 0.72 -15.95 -8.77
N ASN A 51 1.91 -16.00 -9.38
CA ASN A 51 3.15 -16.38 -8.70
C ASN A 51 4.34 -15.49 -9.08
N GLN A 52 4.13 -14.37 -9.79
CA GLN A 52 5.23 -13.49 -10.22
C GLN A 52 5.12 -12.16 -9.49
N LEU A 53 6.00 -11.92 -8.52
CA LEU A 53 6.17 -10.61 -7.91
C LEU A 53 7.02 -9.73 -8.82
N ILE A 54 6.77 -8.42 -8.77
CA ILE A 54 7.57 -7.42 -9.48
C ILE A 54 7.87 -6.25 -8.55
N SER A 55 9.13 -5.85 -8.45
CA SER A 55 9.53 -4.70 -7.63
C SER A 55 9.11 -3.39 -8.29
N LEU A 56 9.20 -2.27 -7.56
CA LEU A 56 8.99 -0.95 -8.14
C LEU A 56 9.93 -0.69 -9.34
N ASP A 57 11.15 -1.19 -9.27
CA ASP A 57 12.19 -1.05 -10.30
C ASP A 57 12.06 -2.08 -11.45
N GLY A 58 11.02 -2.91 -11.44
CA GLY A 58 10.73 -3.87 -12.50
C GLY A 58 11.42 -5.22 -12.38
N GLU A 59 12.16 -5.47 -11.29
CA GLU A 59 12.77 -6.78 -11.03
C GLU A 59 11.70 -7.81 -10.73
N LYS A 60 11.77 -8.95 -11.40
CA LYS A 60 10.80 -10.04 -11.26
C LYS A 60 11.27 -11.09 -10.26
N PHE A 61 10.33 -11.72 -9.58
CA PHE A 61 10.58 -12.85 -8.71
C PHE A 61 9.46 -13.88 -8.83
N GLU A 62 9.82 -15.11 -9.18
CA GLU A 62 8.88 -16.22 -9.28
C GLU A 62 8.77 -16.93 -7.94
N LEU A 63 7.52 -17.12 -7.50
CA LEU A 63 7.19 -17.99 -6.40
C LEU A 63 7.23 -19.44 -6.90
N GLU A 64 7.76 -20.29 -6.05
CA GLU A 64 7.99 -21.71 -6.27
C GLU A 64 7.06 -22.47 -5.34
N LYS A 65 6.56 -23.59 -5.85
CA LYS A 65 5.69 -24.48 -5.08
C LYS A 65 6.44 -25.02 -3.86
N ASP A 66 5.72 -25.18 -2.75
CA ASP A 66 6.20 -25.81 -1.52
C ASP A 66 7.41 -25.10 -0.86
N ARG A 67 7.74 -23.88 -1.29
CA ARG A 67 8.80 -23.05 -0.70
C ARG A 67 8.27 -22.18 0.44
N GLU A 68 9.07 -22.06 1.49
CA GLU A 68 8.85 -21.09 2.57
C GLU A 68 9.44 -19.71 2.18
N TYR A 69 8.72 -18.65 2.51
CA TYR A 69 9.11 -17.28 2.20
C TYR A 69 9.22 -16.42 3.46
N ASP A 70 10.22 -15.55 3.47
CA ASP A 70 10.32 -14.48 4.46
C ASP A 70 9.43 -13.32 4.00
N VAL A 71 8.20 -13.27 4.51
CA VAL A 71 7.20 -12.26 4.17
C VAL A 71 7.69 -10.85 4.45
N LYS A 72 8.57 -10.64 5.45
CA LYS A 72 9.12 -9.32 5.75
C LYS A 72 10.06 -8.85 4.64
N LYS A 73 10.93 -9.74 4.17
CA LYS A 73 11.82 -9.46 3.02
C LYS A 73 11.02 -9.23 1.74
N LEU A 74 9.97 -10.00 1.51
CA LEU A 74 9.07 -9.76 0.39
C LEU A 74 8.35 -8.42 0.52
N GLY A 75 7.89 -8.05 1.72
CA GLY A 75 7.27 -6.76 2.04
C GLY A 75 8.14 -5.60 1.63
N ARG A 76 9.40 -5.61 2.10
CA ARG A 76 10.40 -4.59 1.78
C ARG A 76 10.61 -4.41 0.27
N LYS A 77 10.61 -5.49 -0.50
CA LYS A 77 10.99 -5.46 -1.92
C LYS A 77 9.83 -5.33 -2.90
N TYR A 78 8.67 -5.88 -2.53
CA TYR A 78 7.51 -6.03 -3.42
C TYR A 78 6.20 -5.52 -2.80
N GLY A 79 6.19 -5.24 -1.51
CA GLY A 79 5.00 -4.80 -0.78
C GLY A 79 4.61 -3.38 -1.15
N VAL A 80 3.34 -3.18 -1.47
CA VAL A 80 2.75 -1.88 -1.74
C VAL A 80 1.70 -1.60 -0.67
N VAL A 81 1.76 -0.38 -0.14
CA VAL A 81 0.73 0.17 0.74
C VAL A 81 -0.11 1.13 -0.06
N VAL A 82 -1.43 1.05 0.08
CA VAL A 82 -2.34 2.09 -0.41
C VAL A 82 -3.05 2.69 0.78
N TYR A 83 -2.96 4.00 0.91
CA TYR A 83 -3.54 4.76 2.00
C TYR A 83 -4.56 5.75 1.46
N TYR A 84 -5.78 5.72 2.01
CA TYR A 84 -6.82 6.69 1.72
C TYR A 84 -7.19 7.44 2.99
N ALA A 85 -7.31 8.77 2.92
CA ALA A 85 -7.84 9.55 4.03
C ALA A 85 -8.58 10.79 3.56
N GLU A 86 -9.42 11.30 4.46
CA GLU A 86 -10.01 12.63 4.37
C GLU A 86 -9.34 13.53 5.40
N VAL A 87 -9.11 14.80 5.04
CA VAL A 87 -8.54 15.84 5.90
C VAL A 87 -9.32 17.13 5.72
N ASP A 88 -9.35 17.96 6.77
CA ASP A 88 -10.04 19.25 6.71
C ASP A 88 -9.29 20.22 5.77
N GLU A 89 -7.96 20.26 5.86
CA GLU A 89 -7.11 21.14 5.06
C GLU A 89 -6.07 20.32 4.30
N LEU A 90 -5.94 20.61 3.01
CA LEU A 90 -5.12 19.86 2.08
C LEU A 90 -3.80 20.58 1.81
N ASN A 91 -2.72 20.10 2.43
CA ASN A 91 -1.37 20.66 2.26
C ASN A 91 -0.28 19.57 2.39
N ALA A 92 0.97 19.91 2.06
CA ALA A 92 2.11 18.98 2.13
C ALA A 92 2.29 18.36 3.53
N GLN A 93 2.09 19.16 4.57
CA GLN A 93 2.22 18.72 5.95
C GLN A 93 1.20 17.62 6.32
N ALA A 94 -0.02 17.68 5.79
CA ALA A 94 -1.03 16.65 5.96
C ALA A 94 -0.52 15.30 5.43
N PHE A 95 0.04 15.28 4.22
CA PHE A 95 0.64 14.08 3.62
C PHE A 95 1.83 13.56 4.42
N SER A 96 2.80 14.42 4.72
CA SER A 96 3.99 14.05 5.50
C SER A 96 3.65 13.44 6.85
N THR A 97 2.68 14.02 7.55
CA THR A 97 2.19 13.52 8.83
C THR A 97 1.60 12.12 8.69
N ARG A 98 0.80 11.87 7.64
CA ARG A 98 0.23 10.53 7.38
C ARG A 98 1.30 9.54 6.95
N LEU A 99 2.26 9.92 6.12
CA LEU A 99 3.37 9.06 5.70
C LEU A 99 4.19 8.59 6.91
N LEU A 100 4.56 9.52 7.80
CA LEU A 100 5.27 9.19 9.03
C LEU A 100 4.44 8.29 9.95
N SER A 101 3.13 8.54 10.07
CA SER A 101 2.24 7.69 10.86
C SER A 101 2.13 6.27 10.30
N VAL A 102 2.06 6.12 8.97
CA VAL A 102 2.07 4.81 8.33
C VAL A 102 3.41 4.12 8.55
N LYS A 103 4.53 4.82 8.33
CA LYS A 103 5.87 4.25 8.54
C LYS A 103 6.07 3.79 9.97
N ASP A 104 5.73 4.60 10.96
CA ASP A 104 5.83 4.25 12.39
C ASP A 104 5.03 2.99 12.73
N ARG A 105 3.84 2.81 12.14
CA ARG A 105 3.06 1.57 12.31
C ARG A 105 3.80 0.34 11.81
N PHE A 106 4.43 0.43 10.64
CA PHE A 106 5.18 -0.67 10.05
C PHE A 106 6.48 -0.96 10.82
N GLU A 107 7.20 0.08 11.22
CA GLU A 107 8.41 -0.04 12.05
C GLU A 107 8.11 -0.71 13.40
N LYS A 108 7.02 -0.34 14.07
CA LYS A 108 6.57 -0.99 15.31
C LYS A 108 6.23 -2.47 15.14
N ALA A 109 5.74 -2.86 13.96
CA ALA A 109 5.50 -4.26 13.60
C ALA A 109 6.79 -4.99 13.17
N GLY A 110 7.91 -4.29 13.07
CA GLY A 110 9.18 -4.83 12.59
C GLY A 110 9.08 -5.34 11.15
N VAL A 111 8.34 -4.62 10.32
CA VAL A 111 8.19 -4.89 8.88
C VAL A 111 8.38 -3.61 8.07
N GLU A 112 8.67 -3.76 6.78
CA GLU A 112 8.85 -2.66 5.84
C GLU A 112 8.02 -2.94 4.58
N PHE A 113 7.72 -1.88 3.84
CA PHE A 113 7.13 -1.96 2.50
C PHE A 113 8.09 -1.38 1.46
N SER A 114 7.86 -1.64 0.16
CA SER A 114 8.65 -1.04 -0.92
C SER A 114 8.21 0.40 -1.20
N SER A 115 6.90 0.58 -1.40
CA SER A 115 6.32 1.87 -1.77
C SER A 115 4.92 2.08 -1.20
N ILE A 116 4.52 3.33 -1.08
CA ILE A 116 3.16 3.73 -0.72
C ILE A 116 2.52 4.58 -1.81
N ASN A 117 1.26 4.27 -2.11
CA ASN A 117 0.35 5.14 -2.83
C ASN A 117 -0.57 5.80 -1.81
N MET A 118 -0.70 7.12 -1.85
CA MET A 118 -1.50 7.86 -0.88
C MET A 118 -2.46 8.78 -1.60
N ASP A 119 -3.74 8.60 -1.29
CA ASP A 119 -4.87 9.36 -1.80
C ASP A 119 -5.48 10.13 -0.63
N ILE A 120 -5.40 11.46 -0.68
CA ILE A 120 -6.02 12.33 0.33
C ILE A 120 -7.03 13.24 -0.34
N MET A 121 -8.25 13.23 0.19
CA MET A 121 -9.29 14.19 -0.13
C MET A 121 -9.37 15.23 0.98
N GLY A 122 -9.57 16.50 0.61
CA GLY A 122 -9.79 17.57 1.58
C GLY A 122 -10.29 18.83 0.90
N GLU A 123 -10.46 19.89 1.68
CA GLU A 123 -10.84 21.20 1.14
C GLU A 123 -9.60 22.05 0.87
N GLU A 124 -9.61 22.71 -0.30
CA GLU A 124 -8.66 23.74 -0.68
C GLU A 124 -9.44 24.82 -1.43
N ASP A 125 -9.36 26.08 -0.97
CA ASP A 125 -10.11 27.22 -1.50
C ASP A 125 -11.64 27.01 -1.56
N GLY A 126 -12.20 26.31 -0.56
CA GLY A 126 -13.63 26.02 -0.47
C GLY A 126 -14.14 24.99 -1.48
N LYS A 127 -13.23 24.27 -2.13
CA LYS A 127 -13.54 23.16 -3.04
C LYS A 127 -12.93 21.87 -2.53
N SER A 128 -13.68 20.78 -2.63
CA SER A 128 -13.14 19.45 -2.39
C SER A 128 -12.17 19.08 -3.51
N LYS A 129 -10.92 18.80 -3.13
CA LYS A 129 -9.87 18.38 -4.05
C LYS A 129 -9.30 17.04 -3.62
N TRP A 130 -8.74 16.33 -4.61
CA TRP A 130 -8.09 15.05 -4.40
C TRP A 130 -6.63 15.15 -4.85
N TYR A 131 -5.72 14.81 -3.94
CA TYR A 131 -4.30 14.72 -4.24
C TYR A 131 -3.84 13.28 -4.12
N ARG A 132 -2.94 12.92 -5.03
CA ARG A 132 -2.34 11.60 -5.07
C ARG A 132 -0.83 11.70 -5.01
N LEU A 133 -0.27 10.77 -4.25
CA LEU A 133 1.14 10.44 -4.22
C LEU A 133 1.28 9.00 -4.71
N GLU A 134 2.03 8.78 -5.78
CA GLU A 134 2.22 7.44 -6.35
C GLU A 134 3.64 6.92 -6.10
N ASN A 135 3.72 5.65 -5.70
CA ASN A 135 4.97 4.90 -5.57
C ASN A 135 6.04 5.58 -4.70
N PHE A 136 5.65 6.32 -3.67
CA PHE A 136 6.60 6.97 -2.77
C PHE A 136 7.37 5.93 -1.99
N ARG A 137 8.71 5.95 -2.05
CA ARG A 137 9.53 4.87 -1.49
C ARG A 137 9.54 4.93 0.03
N TYR A 138 9.53 3.77 0.67
CA TYR A 138 9.65 3.66 2.12
C TYR A 138 10.92 4.35 2.67
N GLU A 139 12.02 4.25 1.92
CA GLU A 139 13.32 4.83 2.27
C GLU A 139 13.30 6.37 2.24
N ASP A 140 12.40 6.98 1.48
CA ASP A 140 12.26 8.44 1.37
C ASP A 140 11.36 9.06 2.45
N ILE A 141 10.70 8.21 3.27
CA ILE A 141 9.88 8.64 4.40
C ILE A 141 10.78 8.81 5.64
N TYR A 142 11.36 9.98 5.79
CA TYR A 142 12.08 10.42 6.98
C TYR A 142 11.82 11.92 7.17
N ARG A 143 11.89 12.42 8.42
CA ARG A 143 11.41 13.77 8.75
C ARG A 143 12.10 14.87 7.94
N ASP A 144 13.42 14.83 7.87
CA ASP A 144 14.21 15.91 7.29
C ASP A 144 13.88 16.07 5.79
N GLY A 145 13.32 17.22 5.42
CA GLY A 145 12.93 17.54 4.03
C GLY A 145 11.75 16.73 3.47
N LEU A 146 10.93 16.08 4.32
CA LEU A 146 9.81 15.26 3.84
C LEU A 146 8.79 16.09 3.06
N ASP A 147 8.44 17.27 3.58
CA ASP A 147 7.45 18.16 2.97
C ASP A 147 7.87 18.54 1.54
N GLU A 148 9.15 18.89 1.32
CA GLU A 148 9.68 19.20 -0.01
C GLU A 148 9.66 17.99 -0.96
N ARG A 149 9.93 16.79 -0.45
CA ARG A 149 9.86 15.55 -1.26
C ARG A 149 8.42 15.24 -1.64
N VAL A 150 7.49 15.42 -0.70
CA VAL A 150 6.04 15.27 -0.93
C VAL A 150 5.57 16.29 -1.96
N GLU A 151 5.97 17.56 -1.82
CA GLU A 151 5.62 18.63 -2.76
C GLU A 151 6.07 18.33 -4.20
N LYS A 152 7.29 17.84 -4.36
CA LYS A 152 7.83 17.45 -5.68
C LYS A 152 7.15 16.21 -6.26
N ALA A 153 6.65 15.33 -5.42
CA ALA A 153 6.01 14.09 -5.82
C ALA A 153 4.48 14.23 -5.97
N PHE A 154 3.91 15.39 -5.66
CA PHE A 154 2.48 15.65 -5.78
C PHE A 154 2.00 15.52 -7.21
N ILE A 155 0.91 14.77 -7.37
CA ILE A 155 0.09 14.78 -8.58
C ILE A 155 -1.29 15.26 -8.16
N SER A 156 -1.67 16.46 -8.60
CA SER A 156 -3.08 16.89 -8.53
C SER A 156 -3.85 16.09 -9.56
N ILE A 157 -4.87 15.34 -9.12
CA ILE A 157 -5.66 14.47 -10.00
C ILE A 157 -7.04 15.05 -10.34
N GLY A 158 -7.31 16.30 -9.94
CA GLY A 158 -8.47 17.10 -10.36
C GLY A 158 -9.38 17.58 -9.23
N GLU A 159 -10.26 18.53 -9.57
CA GLU A 159 -11.47 18.85 -8.80
C GLU A 159 -12.49 17.72 -9.06
N LEU A 160 -13.19 17.23 -8.03
CA LEU A 160 -14.31 16.30 -8.20
C LEU A 160 -15.46 17.02 -8.91
N ASN A 161 -15.43 17.10 -10.24
CA ASN A 161 -16.62 17.38 -11.03
C ASN A 161 -17.42 16.07 -11.15
N ASP A 162 -18.15 15.72 -10.09
CA ASP A 162 -19.16 14.64 -9.98
C ASP A 162 -18.79 13.19 -10.40
N GLU A 163 -17.63 12.94 -11.01
CA GLU A 163 -17.16 11.60 -11.36
C GLU A 163 -16.11 11.14 -10.33
N ARG A 164 -16.51 10.22 -9.45
CA ARG A 164 -15.59 9.52 -8.55
C ARG A 164 -14.46 8.90 -9.39
N PRO A 165 -13.18 9.06 -9.02
CA PRO A 165 -12.08 8.40 -9.71
C PRO A 165 -12.33 6.89 -9.80
N ASP A 166 -12.16 6.30 -10.99
CA ASP A 166 -12.30 4.85 -11.16
C ASP A 166 -11.11 4.12 -10.52
N PHE A 167 -11.31 3.72 -9.26
CA PHE A 167 -10.34 2.95 -8.48
C PHE A 167 -10.22 1.49 -8.92
N SER A 168 -11.05 1.00 -9.85
CA SER A 168 -10.95 -0.38 -10.36
C SER A 168 -9.64 -0.63 -11.12
N SER A 169 -9.04 0.43 -11.66
CA SER A 169 -7.73 0.42 -12.30
C SER A 169 -6.55 0.20 -11.33
N LEU A 170 -6.77 0.42 -10.03
CA LEU A 170 -5.74 0.31 -8.98
C LEU A 170 -5.71 -1.06 -8.30
N LEU A 171 -6.76 -1.87 -8.49
CA LEU A 171 -6.76 -3.26 -8.04
C LEU A 171 -5.98 -4.09 -9.07
N PRO A 172 -5.09 -5.00 -8.64
CA PRO A 172 -4.50 -5.96 -9.56
C PRO A 172 -5.62 -6.69 -10.30
N LYS A 173 -5.57 -6.70 -11.63
CA LYS A 173 -6.50 -7.47 -12.46
C LYS A 173 -6.34 -8.95 -12.06
N MET A 174 -7.35 -9.48 -11.37
CA MET A 174 -7.41 -10.88 -10.94
C MET A 174 -7.56 -11.82 -12.15
#